data_AF-B2A8P0-F1
#
_entry.id   AF-B2A8P0-F1
#
_cell.length_a   1.000
_cell.length_b   1.000
_cell.length_c   1.000
_cell.angle_alpha   90.00
_cell.angle_beta   90.00
_cell.angle_gamma   90.00
#
_symmetry.space_group_name_H-M   'P 1'
#
loop_
_entity.id
_entity.type
_entity.pdbx_description
1 polymer ?
#
loop_
_entity_poly.entity_id
_entity_poly.type
_entity_poly.pdbx_seq_one_letter_code
_entity_poly.pdbx_strand_id
1 'polypeptide(L)'
;MNEKMLTVEEVAEQAGVHVESVRRWIRSGRLPASLPSRYHGYQVKEKDLQDFLQKKNKVQQKGQIEAEQVLRSLADAYNKYQQDEYLRIAYGVAELSGLLPDFQKRWSSGQSDFEIDRLLEQRETVLRNLEKNLGEKTRAKEEKTLKKIEGKLILKHYS
;
A
#
# COMPACT_ATOMS: atom_id res chain seq x y z
N MET A 1 -6.45 -34.86 -16.12
CA MET A 1 -7.25 -33.68 -15.73
C MET A 1 -7.11 -32.66 -16.85
N ASN A 2 -8.21 -32.20 -17.44
CA ASN A 2 -8.16 -31.15 -18.47
C ASN A 2 -7.73 -29.84 -17.81
N GLU A 3 -6.66 -29.24 -18.31
CA GLU A 3 -6.15 -27.95 -17.84
C GLU A 3 -7.08 -26.84 -18.36
N LYS A 4 -7.70 -26.08 -17.46
CA LYS A 4 -8.64 -25.01 -17.83
C LYS A 4 -7.87 -23.83 -18.42
N MET A 5 -8.27 -23.44 -19.63
CA MET A 5 -7.75 -22.28 -20.34
C MET A 5 -8.71 -21.11 -20.14
N LEU A 6 -8.18 -19.96 -19.72
CA LEU A 6 -8.91 -18.74 -19.47
C LEU A 6 -8.65 -17.72 -20.57
N THR A 7 -9.66 -16.96 -20.95
CA THR A 7 -9.51 -15.78 -21.82
C THR A 7 -8.94 -14.60 -21.03
N VAL A 8 -8.50 -13.56 -21.72
CA VAL A 8 -7.99 -12.33 -21.07
C VAL A 8 -9.06 -11.69 -20.19
N GLU A 9 -10.31 -11.76 -20.62
CA GLU A 9 -11.48 -11.22 -19.93
C GLU A 9 -11.75 -12.00 -18.62
N GLU A 10 -11.72 -13.34 -18.66
CA GLU A 10 -11.86 -14.19 -17.47
C GLU A 10 -10.70 -13.99 -16.50
N VAL A 11 -9.48 -13.83 -17.01
CA VAL A 11 -8.31 -13.50 -16.18
C VAL A 11 -8.48 -12.14 -15.49
N ALA A 12 -9.00 -11.15 -16.22
CA ALA A 12 -9.23 -9.81 -15.70
C ALA A 12 -10.26 -9.81 -14.58
N GLU A 13 -11.35 -10.56 -14.76
CA GLU A 13 -12.40 -10.76 -13.76
C GLU A 13 -11.84 -11.46 -12.52
N GLN A 14 -11.16 -12.61 -12.68
CA GLN A 14 -10.59 -13.37 -11.56
C GLN A 14 -9.52 -12.58 -10.78
N ALA A 15 -8.71 -11.77 -11.47
CA ALA A 15 -7.68 -10.95 -10.85
C ALA A 15 -8.20 -9.60 -10.34
N GLY A 16 -9.46 -9.24 -10.60
CA GLY A 16 -10.05 -7.95 -10.23
C GLY A 16 -9.34 -6.75 -10.86
N VAL A 17 -8.86 -6.87 -12.10
CA VAL A 17 -8.12 -5.81 -12.81
C VAL A 17 -8.74 -5.49 -14.16
N HIS A 18 -8.35 -4.36 -14.75
CA HIS A 18 -8.72 -4.04 -16.13
C HIS A 18 -8.05 -4.99 -17.14
N VAL A 19 -8.76 -5.33 -18.22
CA VAL A 19 -8.29 -6.20 -19.31
C VAL A 19 -6.94 -5.76 -19.88
N GLU A 20 -6.71 -4.44 -20.01
CA GLU A 20 -5.43 -3.92 -20.50
C GLU A 20 -4.25 -4.24 -19.57
N SER A 21 -4.48 -4.34 -18.25
CA SER A 21 -3.44 -4.78 -17.30
C SER A 21 -3.00 -6.20 -17.59
N VAL A 22 -3.96 -7.10 -17.87
CA VAL A 22 -3.69 -8.48 -18.24
C VAL A 22 -2.91 -8.55 -19.55
N ARG A 23 -3.35 -7.80 -20.58
CA ARG A 23 -2.62 -7.72 -21.86
C ARG A 23 -1.20 -7.23 -21.66
N ARG A 24 -0.97 -6.26 -20.78
CA ARG A 24 0.37 -5.76 -20.43
C ARG A 24 1.22 -6.83 -19.73
N TRP A 25 0.64 -7.63 -18.83
CA TRP A 25 1.36 -8.73 -18.19
C TRP A 25 1.79 -9.79 -19.20
N ILE A 26 0.93 -10.11 -20.16
CA ILE A 26 1.24 -11.05 -21.25
C ILE A 26 2.35 -10.48 -22.15
N ARG A 27 2.19 -9.23 -22.65
CA ARG A 27 3.20 -8.58 -23.51
C ARG A 27 4.57 -8.43 -22.83
N SER A 28 4.60 -8.26 -21.51
CA SER A 28 5.85 -8.17 -20.73
C SER A 28 6.43 -9.53 -20.33
N GLY A 29 5.79 -10.64 -20.70
CA GLY A 29 6.21 -12.00 -20.35
C GLY A 29 6.03 -12.35 -18.87
N ARG A 30 5.33 -11.51 -18.10
CA ARG A 30 5.07 -11.74 -16.66
C ARG A 30 4.00 -12.80 -16.42
N LEU A 31 3.03 -12.89 -17.32
CA LEU A 31 1.98 -13.90 -17.31
C LEU A 31 2.09 -14.76 -18.57
N PRO A 32 2.42 -16.07 -18.45
CA PRO A 32 2.45 -16.97 -19.58
C PRO A 32 1.08 -17.05 -20.27
N ALA A 33 1.07 -16.92 -21.59
CA ALA A 33 -0.14 -17.07 -22.39
C ALA A 33 0.20 -17.69 -23.75
N SER A 34 -0.74 -18.45 -24.29
CA SER A 34 -0.71 -18.96 -25.66
C SER A 34 -1.68 -18.17 -26.53
N LEU A 35 -1.32 -17.93 -27.79
CA LEU A 35 -2.20 -17.32 -28.79
C LEU A 35 -2.55 -18.37 -29.86
N PRO A 36 -3.54 -19.25 -29.62
CA PRO A 36 -3.86 -20.34 -30.54
C PRO A 36 -4.34 -19.84 -31.91
N SER A 37 -5.08 -18.72 -31.95
CA SER A 37 -5.38 -18.01 -33.19
C SER A 37 -5.73 -16.55 -32.93
N ARG A 38 -5.67 -15.70 -33.96
CA ARG A 38 -6.08 -14.29 -33.87
C ARG A 38 -7.56 -14.12 -33.47
N TYR A 39 -8.41 -15.07 -33.86
CA TYR A 39 -9.85 -15.04 -33.54
C TYR A 39 -10.12 -15.35 -32.07
N HIS A 40 -9.44 -16.35 -31.50
CA HIS A 40 -9.65 -16.77 -30.11
C HIS A 40 -8.88 -15.90 -29.10
N GLY A 41 -7.90 -15.12 -29.55
CA GLY A 41 -7.11 -14.25 -28.68
C GLY A 41 -6.18 -15.01 -27.74
N TYR A 42 -5.60 -14.31 -26.76
CA TYR A 42 -4.71 -14.92 -25.79
C TYR A 42 -5.49 -15.82 -24.82
N GLN A 43 -4.90 -16.96 -24.51
CA GLN A 43 -5.38 -17.89 -23.50
C GLN A 43 -4.31 -18.12 -22.44
N VAL A 44 -4.72 -18.10 -21.18
CA VAL A 44 -3.86 -18.27 -20.00
C VAL A 44 -4.30 -19.53 -19.28
N LYS A 45 -3.37 -20.39 -18.89
CA LYS A 45 -3.71 -21.54 -18.04
C LYS A 45 -4.13 -21.04 -16.67
N GLU A 46 -5.22 -21.57 -16.12
CA GLU A 46 -5.69 -21.19 -14.79
C GLU A 46 -4.60 -21.36 -13.71
N LYS A 47 -3.80 -22.43 -13.82
CA LYS A 47 -2.66 -22.66 -12.94
C LYS A 47 -1.58 -21.56 -13.03
N ASP A 48 -1.26 -21.12 -14.24
CA ASP A 48 -0.25 -20.05 -14.44
C ASP A 48 -0.75 -18.72 -13.86
N LEU A 49 -2.05 -18.43 -13.98
CA LEU A 49 -2.66 -17.27 -13.32
C LEU A 49 -2.57 -17.38 -11.80
N GLN A 50 -2.94 -18.53 -11.22
CA GLN A 50 -2.86 -18.75 -9.77
C GLN A 50 -1.42 -18.60 -9.26
N ASP A 51 -0.45 -19.21 -9.93
CA ASP A 51 0.97 -19.11 -9.58
C ASP A 51 1.47 -17.66 -9.69
N PHE A 52 1.05 -16.93 -10.73
CA PHE A 52 1.37 -15.52 -10.91
C PHE A 52 0.82 -14.65 -9.77
N LEU A 53 -0.46 -14.83 -9.41
CA LEU A 53 -1.10 -14.09 -8.32
C LEU A 53 -0.48 -14.43 -6.97
N GLN A 54 -0.21 -15.70 -6.70
CA GLN A 54 0.48 -16.12 -5.49
C GLN A 54 1.89 -15.52 -5.38
N LYS A 55 2.68 -15.54 -6.48
CA LYS A 55 4.01 -14.90 -6.49
C LYS A 55 3.91 -13.40 -6.22
N LYS A 56 2.95 -12.71 -6.85
CA LYS A 56 2.71 -11.28 -6.63
C LYS A 56 2.37 -10.99 -5.17
N ASN A 57 1.47 -11.78 -4.57
CA ASN A 57 1.09 -11.65 -3.16
C ASN A 57 2.27 -11.93 -2.22
N LYS A 58 3.07 -12.97 -2.48
CA LYS A 58 4.28 -13.26 -1.69
C LYS A 58 5.30 -12.14 -1.74
N VAL A 59 5.53 -11.53 -2.91
CA VAL A 59 6.43 -10.37 -3.06
C VAL A 59 5.90 -9.18 -2.27
N GLN A 60 4.59 -8.91 -2.33
CA GLN A 60 3.98 -7.83 -1.55
C GLN A 60 4.11 -8.08 -0.03
N GLN A 61 3.80 -9.30 0.43
CA GLN A 61 3.95 -9.69 1.84
C GLN A 61 5.41 -9.57 2.29
N LYS A 62 6.37 -10.01 1.47
CA LYS A 62 7.80 -9.88 1.78
C LYS A 62 8.21 -8.40 1.90
N GLY A 63 7.79 -7.56 0.96
CA GLY A 63 8.06 -6.11 1.02
C GLY A 63 7.43 -5.43 2.24
N GLN A 64 6.25 -5.88 2.66
CA GLN A 64 5.61 -5.42 3.90
C GLN A 64 6.39 -5.86 5.14
N ILE A 65 6.85 -7.12 5.21
CA ILE A 65 7.68 -7.62 6.33
C ILE A 65 8.98 -6.81 6.45
N GLU A 66 9.67 -6.57 5.34
CA GLU A 66 10.89 -5.75 5.30
C GLU A 66 10.60 -4.30 5.73
N ALA A 67 9.48 -3.72 5.29
CA ALA A 67 9.05 -2.39 5.70
C ALA A 67 8.76 -2.31 7.20
N GLU A 68 8.08 -3.30 7.79
CA GLU A 68 7.84 -3.36 9.23
C GLU A 68 9.15 -3.41 10.04
N GLN A 69 10.16 -4.14 9.57
CA GLN A 69 11.48 -4.19 10.21
C GLN A 69 12.17 -2.82 10.17
N VAL A 70 12.07 -2.11 9.05
CA VAL A 70 12.56 -0.73 8.92
C VAL A 70 11.80 0.20 9.88
N LEU A 71 10.48 0.10 9.96
CA LEU A 71 9.67 0.92 10.87
C LEU A 71 10.03 0.68 12.35
N ARG A 72 10.29 -0.57 12.76
CA ARG A 72 10.81 -0.88 14.10
C ARG A 72 12.16 -0.20 14.36
N SER A 73 13.09 -0.30 13.42
CA SER A 73 14.40 0.34 13.53
C SER A 73 14.30 1.87 13.59
N LEU A 74 13.34 2.46 12.86
CA LEU A 74 13.05 3.88 12.91
C LEU A 74 12.42 4.31 14.23
N ALA A 75 11.60 3.46 14.85
CA ALA A 75 11.02 3.72 16.17
C ALA A 75 12.12 3.76 17.24
N ASP A 76 13.05 2.80 17.23
CA ASP A 76 14.22 2.80 18.12
C ASP A 76 15.08 4.05 17.93
N ALA A 77 15.37 4.42 16.67
CA ALA A 77 16.13 5.62 16.35
C ALA A 77 15.41 6.90 16.79
N TYR A 78 14.10 6.99 16.58
CA TYR A 78 13.30 8.13 17.00
C TYR A 78 13.26 8.23 18.52
N ASN A 79 13.06 7.13 19.24
CA ASN A 79 13.08 7.10 20.70
C ASN A 79 14.42 7.65 21.24
N LYS A 80 15.54 7.30 20.59
CA LYS A 80 16.88 7.75 20.98
C LYS A 80 17.19 9.21 20.61
N TYR A 81 16.85 9.64 19.40
CA TYR A 81 17.34 10.91 18.85
C TYR A 81 16.27 12.00 18.73
N GLN A 82 14.98 11.65 18.77
CA GLN A 82 13.83 12.57 18.69
C GLN A 82 13.87 13.53 17.49
N GLN A 83 14.37 13.06 16.34
CA GLN A 83 14.46 13.88 15.12
C GLN A 83 13.24 13.70 14.22
N ASP A 84 12.69 14.82 13.75
CA ASP A 84 11.53 14.89 12.84
C ASP A 84 11.72 14.12 11.52
N GLU A 85 12.95 13.93 11.07
CA GLU A 85 13.26 13.25 9.81
C GLU A 85 12.79 11.78 9.85
N TYR A 86 12.92 11.11 11.00
CA TYR A 86 12.44 9.74 11.19
C TYR A 86 10.93 9.61 11.03
N LEU A 87 10.16 10.64 11.43
CA LEU A 87 8.71 10.66 11.25
C LEU A 87 8.34 10.67 9.76
N ARG A 88 9.04 11.50 8.97
CA ARG A 88 8.79 11.58 7.52
C ARG A 88 9.18 10.29 6.80
N ILE A 89 10.31 9.70 7.20
CA ILE A 89 10.75 8.42 6.64
C ILE A 89 9.74 7.32 7.00
N ALA A 90 9.27 7.26 8.24
CA ALA A 90 8.28 6.28 8.67
C ALA A 90 6.99 6.37 7.86
N TYR A 91 6.47 7.59 7.66
CA TYR A 91 5.32 7.82 6.78
C TYR A 91 5.58 7.29 5.36
N GLY A 92 6.71 7.67 4.75
CA GLY A 92 7.06 7.25 3.39
C GLY A 92 7.23 5.74 3.25
N VAL A 93 7.83 5.07 4.25
CA VAL A 93 7.96 3.61 4.28
C VAL A 93 6.57 2.96 4.34
N ALA A 94 5.67 3.43 5.20
CA ALA A 94 4.32 2.88 5.30
C ALA A 94 3.49 3.12 4.02
N GLU A 95 3.62 4.29 3.40
CA GLU A 95 2.94 4.62 2.14
C GLU A 95 3.43 3.72 0.99
N LEU A 96 4.75 3.65 0.78
CA LEU A 96 5.33 2.89 -0.34
C LEU A 96 5.18 1.37 -0.19
N SER A 97 5.13 0.85 1.04
CA SER A 97 4.89 -0.57 1.31
C SER A 97 3.41 -0.96 1.32
N GLY A 98 2.50 0.03 1.24
CA GLY A 98 1.07 -0.19 1.32
C GLY A 98 0.56 -0.54 2.72
N LEU A 99 1.34 -0.28 3.78
CA LEU A 99 0.94 -0.48 5.17
C LEU A 99 0.12 0.70 5.74
N LEU A 100 0.22 1.89 5.14
CA LEU A 100 -0.46 3.09 5.63
C LEU A 100 -1.99 2.93 5.80
N PRO A 101 -2.74 2.31 4.86
CA PRO A 101 -4.18 2.10 5.04
C PRO A 101 -4.52 1.24 6.27
N ASP A 102 -3.71 0.24 6.58
CA ASP A 102 -3.93 -0.62 7.74
C ASP A 102 -3.71 0.14 9.05
N PHE A 103 -2.69 1.00 9.10
CA PHE A 103 -2.50 1.92 10.22
C PHE A 103 -3.68 2.87 10.40
N GLN A 104 -4.12 3.52 9.33
CA GLN A 104 -5.26 4.44 9.36
C GLN A 104 -6.53 3.75 9.85
N LYS A 105 -6.79 2.52 9.40
CA LYS A 105 -7.93 1.72 9.88
C LYS A 105 -7.84 1.41 11.38
N ARG A 106 -6.65 1.06 11.88
CA ARG A 106 -6.43 0.79 13.31
C ARG A 106 -6.67 2.01 14.18
N TRP A 107 -6.23 3.18 13.73
CA TRP A 107 -6.48 4.44 14.45
C TRP A 107 -7.96 4.78 14.54
N SER A 108 -8.75 4.46 13.50
CA SER A 108 -10.20 4.65 13.52
C SER A 108 -10.94 3.68 14.45
N SER A 109 -10.34 2.57 14.85
CA SER A 109 -10.97 1.60 15.77
C SER A 109 -10.86 1.94 17.26
N GLY A 110 -10.24 3.09 17.60
CA GLY A 110 -10.03 3.54 18.98
C GLY A 110 -8.86 2.85 19.67
N GLN A 111 -8.03 3.62 20.37
CA GLN A 111 -6.94 3.13 21.23
C GLN A 111 -7.07 3.76 22.63
N SER A 112 -6.48 3.13 23.67
CA SER A 112 -6.51 3.64 25.05
C SER A 112 -5.15 4.21 25.47
N ASP A 113 -4.61 5.14 24.69
CA ASP A 113 -3.37 5.84 25.03
C ASP A 113 -3.57 7.35 24.82
N PHE A 114 -3.44 8.11 25.91
CA PHE A 114 -3.64 9.56 25.92
C PHE A 114 -2.75 10.32 24.92
N GLU A 115 -1.50 9.88 24.69
CA GLU A 115 -0.64 10.52 23.70
C GLU A 115 -1.12 10.23 22.28
N ILE A 116 -1.58 9.00 22.03
CA ILE A 116 -2.15 8.60 20.74
C ILE A 116 -3.43 9.39 20.47
N ASP A 117 -4.34 9.49 21.44
CA ASP A 117 -5.60 10.24 21.30
C ASP A 117 -5.34 11.69 20.90
N ARG A 118 -4.38 12.34 21.58
CA ARG A 118 -3.97 13.71 21.23
C ARG A 118 -3.43 13.82 19.81
N LEU A 119 -2.66 12.84 19.34
CA LEU A 119 -2.15 12.82 17.97
C LEU A 119 -3.28 12.58 16.95
N LEU A 120 -4.27 11.77 17.29
CA LEU A 120 -5.45 11.54 16.45
C LEU A 120 -6.31 12.80 16.33
N GLU A 121 -6.53 13.53 17.43
CA GLU A 121 -7.22 14.83 17.39
C GLU A 121 -6.49 15.85 16.50
N GLN A 122 -5.16 15.91 16.60
CA GLN A 122 -4.34 16.76 15.72
C GLN A 122 -4.48 16.34 14.25
N ARG A 123 -4.44 15.03 13.98
CA ARG A 123 -4.62 14.47 12.64
C ARG A 123 -5.98 14.88 12.05
N GLU A 124 -7.06 14.72 12.80
CA GLU A 124 -8.41 15.10 12.37
C GLU A 124 -8.54 16.60 12.11
N THR A 125 -7.87 17.43 12.92
CA THR A 125 -7.84 18.87 12.71
C THR A 125 -7.16 19.25 11.41
N VAL A 126 -6.01 18.62 11.10
CA VAL A 126 -5.29 18.83 9.84
C VAL A 126 -6.11 18.34 8.65
N LEU A 127 -6.75 17.17 8.75
CA LEU A 127 -7.63 16.65 7.69
C LEU A 127 -8.79 17.61 7.40
N ARG A 128 -9.48 18.10 8.44
CA ARG A 128 -10.54 19.12 8.30
C ARG A 128 -10.04 20.42 7.67
N ASN A 129 -8.78 20.78 7.88
CA ASN A 129 -8.19 21.94 7.21
C ASN A 129 -7.94 21.66 5.72
N LEU A 130 -7.43 20.48 5.38
CA LEU A 130 -7.17 20.07 3.99
C LEU A 130 -8.42 19.98 3.12
N GLU A 131 -9.58 19.71 3.72
CA GLU A 131 -10.89 19.73 3.03
C GLU A 131 -11.33 21.15 2.63
N LYS A 132 -10.77 22.19 3.25
CA LYS A 132 -11.07 23.59 2.92
C LYS A 132 -10.35 23.99 1.63
N ASN A 133 -10.88 25.00 0.95
CA ASN A 133 -10.20 25.60 -0.20
C ASN A 133 -9.00 26.44 0.26
N LEU A 134 -7.89 25.77 0.53
CA LEU A 134 -6.64 26.37 0.98
C LEU A 134 -5.80 26.84 -0.22
N GLY A 135 -5.10 27.96 -0.06
CA GLY A 135 -4.01 28.33 -0.98
C GLY A 135 -2.90 27.29 -0.97
N GLU A 136 -2.20 27.13 -2.10
CA GLU A 136 -1.19 26.08 -2.34
C GLU A 136 -0.14 25.96 -1.22
N LYS A 137 0.41 27.10 -0.76
CA LYS A 137 1.41 27.13 0.33
C LYS A 137 0.85 26.60 1.65
N THR A 138 -0.38 26.97 1.97
CA THR A 138 -1.05 26.54 3.22
C THR A 138 -1.36 25.05 3.15
N ARG A 139 -1.86 24.59 2.01
CA ARG A 139 -2.11 23.16 1.77
C ARG A 139 -0.84 22.33 1.92
N ALA A 140 0.26 22.72 1.29
CA ALA A 140 1.54 22.02 1.40
C ALA A 140 2.06 21.96 2.86
N LYS A 141 1.81 23.01 3.65
CA LYS A 141 2.14 23.04 5.08
C LYS A 141 1.29 22.05 5.88
N GLU A 142 -0.02 22.00 5.62
CA GLU A 142 -0.94 21.06 6.26
C GLU A 142 -0.59 19.61 5.89
N GLU A 143 -0.32 19.32 4.61
CA GLU A 143 0.14 17.99 4.16
C GLU A 143 1.44 17.57 4.85
N LYS A 144 2.41 18.49 4.97
CA LYS A 144 3.65 18.21 5.71
C LYS A 144 3.39 17.92 7.18
N THR A 145 2.41 18.59 7.78
CA THR A 145 2.03 18.41 9.19
C THR A 145 1.34 17.05 9.36
N LEU A 146 0.43 16.69 8.46
CA LEU A 146 -0.23 15.40 8.44
C LEU A 146 0.79 14.26 8.39
N LYS A 147 1.75 14.33 7.47
CA LYS A 147 2.81 13.32 7.32
C LYS A 147 3.64 13.14 8.59
N LYS A 148 3.91 14.23 9.32
CA LYS A 148 4.62 14.15 10.61
C LYS A 148 3.77 13.47 11.68
N ILE A 149 2.49 13.84 11.79
CA ILE A 149 1.58 13.26 12.79
C ILE A 149 1.40 11.77 12.53
N GLU A 150 1.09 11.39 11.29
CA GLU A 150 0.93 9.98 10.89
C GLU A 150 2.24 9.21 11.03
N GLY A 151 3.39 9.80 10.69
CA GLY A 151 4.70 9.24 10.96
C GLY A 151 4.93 8.94 12.44
N LYS A 152 4.53 9.85 13.33
CA LYS A 152 4.66 9.65 14.78
C LYS A 152 3.72 8.56 15.30
N LEU A 153 2.48 8.53 14.82
CA LEU A 153 1.52 7.46 15.13
C LEU A 153 2.04 6.08 14.67
N ILE A 154 2.67 6.00 13.50
CA ILE A 154 3.30 4.78 13.00
C ILE A 154 4.43 4.34 13.93
N LEU A 155 5.36 5.23 14.29
CA LEU A 155 6.47 4.84 15.17
C LEU A 155 6.00 4.44 16.56
N LYS A 156 4.96 5.11 17.10
CA LYS A 156 4.33 4.75 18.38
C LYS A 156 3.68 3.36 18.37
N HIS A 157 3.36 2.80 17.21
CA HIS A 157 2.90 1.41 17.12
C HIS A 157 4.00 0.39 17.46
N TYR A 158 5.27 0.78 17.31
CA TYR A 158 6.43 -0.10 17.49
C TYR A 158 7.26 0.22 18.74
N SER A 159 6.95 1.32 19.45
CA SER A 159 7.52 1.67 20.76
C SER A 159 6.77 0.97 21.88
#